data_AF-A0A5J6WNJ4-F1
#
_entry.id   AF-A0A5J6WNJ4-F1
#
_cell.length_a   1.000
_cell.length_b   1.000
_cell.length_c   1.000
_cell.angle_alpha   90.00
_cell.angle_beta   90.00
_cell.angle_gamma   90.00
#
_symmetry.space_group_name_H-M   'P 1'
#
loop_
_entity.id
_entity.type
_entity.pdbx_description
1 polymer ?
#
loop_
_entity_poly.entity_id
_entity_poly.type
_entity_poly.pdbx_seq_one_letter_code
_entity_poly.pdbx_strand_id
1 'polypeptide(L)'
;MFKVERNEIFYVYKKVERDYVEAFQPHTDKFKVMDVRYIELILEASNELVNQAIDSYINMLIEQLKPEYIKSLRSNLRSVRSRNKRLGESKVSSVTVDVGLINSLNEIKTYYPAQKLTNADVIKLAVEALHKELANTK
;
A
#
# COMPACT_ATOMS: atom_id res chain seq x y z
N MET A 1 -15.13 5.25 11.16
CA MET A 1 -14.16 4.43 11.92
C MET A 1 -12.93 4.12 11.06
N PHE A 2 -11.73 4.39 11.57
CA PHE A 2 -10.47 4.10 10.89
C PHE A 2 -10.06 2.64 11.17
N LYS A 3 -10.68 1.69 10.47
CA LYS A 3 -10.47 0.25 10.68
C LYS A 3 -9.11 -0.20 10.12
N VAL A 4 -8.32 -0.93 10.91
CA VAL A 4 -7.01 -1.51 10.56
C VAL A 4 -7.01 -3.00 10.90
N GLU A 5 -6.41 -3.84 10.06
CA GLU A 5 -6.26 -5.29 10.29
C GLU A 5 -4.88 -5.60 10.90
N ARG A 6 -4.75 -6.74 11.60
CA ARG A 6 -3.51 -7.12 12.31
C ARG A 6 -2.29 -7.13 11.38
N ASN A 7 -2.42 -7.67 10.18
CA ASN A 7 -1.36 -7.73 9.17
C ASN A 7 -0.99 -6.37 8.56
N GLU A 8 -1.79 -5.33 8.80
CA GLU A 8 -1.56 -3.98 8.28
C GLU A 8 -0.88 -3.05 9.28
N ILE A 9 -0.73 -3.49 10.54
CA ILE A 9 -0.24 -2.65 11.62
C ILE A 9 1.21 -2.19 11.38
N PHE A 10 2.04 -3.07 10.82
CA PHE A 10 3.41 -2.76 10.44
C PHE A 10 3.47 -1.71 9.33
N TYR A 11 2.57 -1.80 8.34
CA TYR A 11 2.49 -0.80 7.28
C TYR A 11 2.15 0.57 7.86
N VAL A 12 1.17 0.63 8.79
CA VAL A 12 0.82 1.86 9.49
C VAL A 12 2.02 2.43 10.23
N TYR A 13 2.66 1.62 11.08
CA TYR A 13 3.83 2.03 11.84
C TYR A 13 4.95 2.58 10.95
N LYS A 14 5.36 1.81 9.94
CA LYS A 14 6.45 2.22 9.03
C LYS A 14 6.12 3.47 8.24
N LYS A 15 4.86 3.68 7.89
CA LYS A 15 4.44 4.89 7.20
C LYS A 15 4.48 6.10 8.14
N VAL A 16 4.00 5.96 9.39
CA VAL A 16 4.05 7.02 10.41
C VAL A 16 5.50 7.37 10.77
N GLU A 17 6.37 6.38 10.92
CA GLU A 17 7.80 6.55 11.16
C GLU A 17 8.46 7.37 10.03
N ARG A 18 8.22 6.98 8.78
CA ARG A 18 8.75 7.65 7.59
C ARG A 18 8.24 9.09 7.44
N ASP A 19 6.94 9.29 7.66
CA ASP A 19 6.25 10.56 7.41
C ASP A 19 6.19 11.44 8.69
N TYR A 20 6.92 11.10 9.76
CA TYR A 20 6.75 11.68 11.10
C TYR A 20 6.79 13.21 11.12
N VAL A 21 7.77 13.81 10.44
CA VAL A 21 7.95 15.27 10.39
C VAL A 21 6.73 15.96 9.78
N GLU A 22 6.12 15.35 8.78
CA GLU A 22 4.92 15.88 8.12
C GLU A 22 3.65 15.62 8.94
N ALA A 23 3.63 14.53 9.72
CA ALA A 23 2.51 14.07 10.53
C ALA A 23 2.38 14.75 11.92
N PHE A 24 3.43 15.41 12.40
CA PHE A 24 3.57 15.99 13.74
C PHE A 24 2.59 17.14 14.07
N GLN A 25 1.96 17.09 15.23
CA GLN A 25 1.27 18.21 15.90
C GLN A 25 2.15 18.80 17.00
N PRO A 26 1.96 20.06 17.41
CA PRO A 26 2.77 20.68 18.46
C PRO A 26 2.87 19.88 19.77
N HIS A 27 1.82 19.16 20.14
CA HIS A 27 1.76 18.32 21.35
C HIS A 27 2.09 16.84 21.11
N THR A 28 2.54 16.46 19.91
CA THR A 28 2.90 15.07 19.62
C THR A 28 4.07 14.62 20.47
N ASP A 29 3.88 13.58 21.26
CA ASP A 29 4.97 12.86 21.91
C ASP A 29 5.63 11.89 20.91
N LYS A 30 6.84 12.25 20.45
CA LYS A 30 7.61 11.41 19.53
C LYS A 30 7.85 10.02 20.08
N PHE A 31 8.22 9.92 21.35
CA PHE A 31 8.57 8.64 21.97
C PHE A 31 7.35 7.74 22.04
N LYS A 32 6.17 8.30 22.32
CA LYS A 32 4.90 7.58 22.33
C LYS A 32 4.49 7.11 20.93
N VAL A 33 4.57 7.97 19.91
CA VAL A 33 4.14 7.64 18.54
C VAL A 33 5.08 6.64 17.87
N MET A 34 6.38 6.70 18.15
CA MET A 34 7.39 5.81 17.58
C MET A 34 7.61 4.53 18.42
N ASP A 35 6.80 4.32 19.46
CA ASP A 35 7.00 3.18 20.36
C ASP A 35 6.59 1.86 19.70
N VAL A 36 7.60 1.05 19.35
CA VAL A 36 7.40 -0.26 18.72
C VAL A 36 6.64 -1.23 19.63
N ARG A 37 6.60 -1.00 20.95
CA ARG A 37 5.87 -1.86 21.90
C ARG A 37 4.37 -1.94 21.60
N TYR A 38 3.78 -0.91 21.01
CA TYR A 38 2.38 -0.99 20.55
C TYR A 38 2.19 -2.05 19.46
N ILE A 39 3.18 -2.21 18.59
CA ILE A 39 3.18 -3.21 17.53
C ILE A 39 3.38 -4.60 18.13
N GLU A 40 4.36 -4.75 19.02
CA GLU A 40 4.61 -6.02 19.74
C GLU A 40 3.35 -6.48 20.48
N LEU A 41 2.68 -5.60 21.23
CA LEU A 41 1.43 -5.90 21.92
C LEU A 41 0.34 -6.42 20.98
N ILE A 42 0.20 -5.83 19.78
CA ILE A 42 -0.79 -6.27 18.79
C ILE A 42 -0.41 -7.62 18.18
N LEU A 43 0.88 -7.88 17.97
CA LEU A 43 1.39 -9.12 17.41
C LEU A 43 1.37 -10.27 18.41
N GLU A 44 1.45 -9.99 19.71
CA GLU A 44 1.38 -10.99 20.77
C GLU A 44 -0.05 -11.20 21.30
N ALA A 45 -0.95 -10.26 21.03
CA ALA A 45 -2.35 -10.36 21.45
C ALA A 45 -3.05 -11.62 20.91
N SER A 46 -3.88 -12.21 21.76
CA SER A 46 -4.83 -13.24 21.37
C SER A 46 -5.87 -12.69 20.38
N ASN A 47 -6.55 -13.56 19.64
CA ASN A 47 -7.59 -13.14 18.69
C ASN A 47 -8.74 -12.36 19.34
N GLU A 48 -8.97 -12.54 20.64
CA GLU A 48 -10.00 -11.83 21.41
C GLU A 48 -9.57 -10.41 21.78
N LEU A 49 -8.27 -10.19 22.02
CA LEU A 49 -7.72 -8.91 22.48
C LEU A 49 -7.08 -8.07 21.37
N VAL A 50 -6.76 -8.67 20.21
CA VAL A 50 -6.05 -7.99 19.12
C VAL A 50 -6.79 -6.77 18.60
N ASN A 51 -8.13 -6.84 18.50
CA ASN A 51 -8.92 -5.69 18.03
C ASN A 51 -8.85 -4.52 19.03
N GLN A 52 -8.88 -4.82 20.33
CA GLN A 52 -8.75 -3.80 21.37
C GLN A 52 -7.35 -3.15 21.35
N ALA A 53 -6.31 -3.96 21.16
CA ALA A 53 -4.93 -3.47 21.05
C ALA A 53 -4.75 -2.58 19.80
N ILE A 54 -5.32 -2.98 18.65
CA ILE A 54 -5.33 -2.16 17.43
C ILE A 54 -6.07 -0.85 17.67
N ASP A 55 -7.29 -0.89 18.23
CA ASP A 55 -8.09 0.31 18.47
C ASP A 55 -7.37 1.29 19.41
N SER A 56 -6.73 0.77 20.47
CA SER A 56 -5.91 1.57 21.39
C SER A 56 -4.76 2.29 20.67
N TYR A 57 -4.00 1.57 19.84
CA TYR A 57 -2.91 2.16 19.06
C TYR A 57 -3.42 3.20 18.05
N ILE A 58 -4.50 2.90 17.33
CA ILE A 58 -5.08 3.83 16.35
C ILE A 58 -5.61 5.09 17.02
N ASN A 59 -6.25 4.98 18.18
CA ASN A 59 -6.71 6.14 18.95
C ASN A 59 -5.53 7.01 19.41
N MET A 60 -4.45 6.39 19.89
CA MET A 60 -3.22 7.10 20.21
C MET A 60 -2.69 7.88 18.99
N LEU A 61 -2.64 7.26 17.81
CA LEU A 61 -2.21 7.97 16.60
C LEU A 61 -3.14 9.13 16.23
N ILE A 62 -4.46 8.97 16.38
CA ILE A 62 -5.45 10.02 16.08
C ILE A 62 -5.27 11.22 17.01
N GLU A 63 -5.02 10.99 18.30
CA GLU A 63 -4.78 12.05 19.28
C GLU A 63 -3.46 12.79 19.02
N GLN A 64 -2.45 12.06 18.55
CA GLN A 64 -1.08 12.55 18.44
C GLN A 64 -0.76 13.13 17.07
N LEU A 65 -1.43 12.76 15.97
CA LEU A 65 -1.04 13.16 14.61
C LEU A 65 -2.05 14.10 13.94
N LYS A 66 -1.56 14.92 13.00
CA LYS A 66 -2.41 15.91 12.30
C LYS A 66 -3.66 15.24 11.70
N PRO A 67 -4.86 15.83 11.85
CA PRO A 67 -6.08 15.29 11.27
C PRO A 67 -5.99 15.05 9.75
N GLU A 68 -5.33 15.94 9.01
CA GLU A 68 -5.11 15.79 7.56
C GLU A 68 -4.23 14.59 7.24
N TYR A 69 -3.20 14.35 8.06
CA TYR A 69 -2.34 13.19 7.93
C TYR A 69 -3.11 11.89 8.20
N ILE A 70 -3.94 11.83 9.25
CA ILE A 70 -4.82 10.68 9.52
C ILE A 70 -5.76 10.40 8.33
N LYS A 71 -6.31 11.44 7.72
CA LYS A 71 -7.15 11.32 6.51
C LYS A 71 -6.36 10.74 5.33
N SER A 72 -5.13 11.21 5.12
CA SER A 72 -4.21 10.69 4.10
C SER A 72 -3.83 9.24 4.36
N LEU A 73 -3.47 8.90 5.60
CA LEU A 73 -3.13 7.55 6.03
C LEU A 73 -4.28 6.56 5.77
N ARG A 74 -5.51 6.94 6.10
CA ARG A 74 -6.72 6.16 5.80
C ARG A 74 -6.98 5.99 4.30
N SER A 75 -6.66 6.98 3.48
CA SER A 75 -6.75 6.87 2.02
C SER A 75 -5.72 5.87 1.48
N ASN A 76 -4.48 5.97 1.95
CA ASN A 76 -3.38 5.09 1.56
C ASN A 76 -3.66 3.64 1.93
N LEU A 77 -4.15 3.37 3.14
CA LEU A 77 -4.57 2.02 3.56
C LEU A 77 -5.65 1.43 2.65
N ARG A 78 -6.66 2.22 2.27
CA ARG A 78 -7.69 1.77 1.32
C ARG A 78 -7.10 1.45 -0.05
N SER A 79 -6.15 2.24 -0.52
CA SER A 79 -5.44 1.97 -1.78
C SER A 79 -4.63 0.68 -1.70
N VAL A 80 -3.89 0.47 -0.62
CA VAL A 80 -3.12 -0.77 -0.37
C VAL A 80 -4.05 -1.98 -0.32
N ARG A 81 -5.16 -1.94 0.42
CA ARG A 81 -6.17 -3.01 0.44
C ARG A 81 -6.73 -3.31 -0.94
N SER A 82 -7.10 -2.27 -1.69
CA SER A 82 -7.63 -2.43 -3.05
C SER A 82 -6.60 -3.08 -3.97
N ARG A 83 -5.34 -2.67 -3.85
CA ARG A 83 -4.22 -3.25 -4.59
C ARG A 83 -3.99 -4.70 -4.20
N ASN A 84 -3.89 -5.02 -2.90
CA ASN A 84 -3.70 -6.40 -2.41
C ASN A 84 -4.85 -7.31 -2.85
N LYS A 85 -6.09 -6.84 -2.79
CA LYS A 85 -7.27 -7.59 -3.28
C LYS A 85 -7.18 -7.91 -4.78
N ARG A 86 -6.65 -6.99 -5.60
CA ARG A 86 -6.46 -7.22 -7.04
C ARG A 86 -5.32 -8.18 -7.35
N LEU A 87 -4.31 -8.24 -6.48
CA LEU A 87 -3.09 -9.00 -6.71
C LEU A 87 -3.12 -10.42 -6.13
N GLY A 88 -3.97 -10.69 -5.13
CA GLY A 88 -3.96 -11.96 -4.41
C GLY A 88 -2.63 -12.18 -3.66
N GLU A 89 -2.09 -13.41 -3.71
CA GLU A 89 -0.76 -13.78 -3.14
C GLU A 89 0.43 -13.39 -4.04
N SER A 90 0.18 -12.73 -5.18
CA SER A 90 1.22 -12.41 -6.14
C SER A 90 2.19 -11.37 -5.57
N LYS A 91 3.46 -11.74 -5.39
CA LYS A 91 4.53 -10.80 -5.02
C LYS A 91 4.72 -9.78 -6.13
N VAL A 92 4.51 -8.51 -5.83
CA VAL A 92 4.80 -7.40 -6.76
C VAL A 92 6.25 -6.98 -6.58
N SER A 93 7.00 -7.00 -7.67
CA SER A 93 8.31 -6.35 -7.78
C SER A 93 8.14 -4.96 -8.41
N SER A 94 8.87 -3.97 -7.89
CA SER A 94 9.04 -2.69 -8.59
C SER A 94 10.08 -2.86 -9.69
N VAL A 95 9.73 -2.49 -10.92
CA VAL A 95 10.66 -2.44 -12.05
C VAL A 95 10.80 -0.99 -12.48
N THR A 96 12.03 -0.48 -12.51
CA THR A 96 12.33 0.83 -13.07
C THR A 96 12.37 0.70 -14.59
N VAL A 97 11.62 1.55 -15.27
CA VAL A 97 11.54 1.60 -16.74
C VAL A 97 11.72 3.04 -17.19
N ASP A 98 12.13 3.22 -18.45
CA ASP A 98 12.26 4.54 -19.03
C ASP A 98 10.89 5.21 -19.28
N VAL A 99 10.91 6.53 -19.41
CA VAL A 99 9.69 7.33 -19.65
C VAL A 99 9.06 7.00 -21.01
N GLY A 100 9.87 6.63 -22.01
CA GLY A 100 9.40 6.23 -23.33
C GLY A 100 8.49 5.00 -23.24
N LEU A 101 8.91 3.97 -22.51
CA LEU A 101 8.09 2.78 -22.30
C LEU A 101 6.76 3.11 -21.61
N ILE A 102 6.77 3.97 -20.60
CA ILE A 102 5.53 4.40 -19.92
C ILE A 102 4.58 5.08 -20.91
N ASN A 103 5.10 5.93 -21.79
CA ASN A 103 4.30 6.60 -22.81
C ASN A 103 3.70 5.60 -23.80
N SER A 104 4.49 4.65 -24.32
CA SER A 104 3.98 3.60 -25.21
C SER A 104 2.92 2.71 -24.54
N LEU A 105 3.10 2.36 -23.26
CA LEU A 105 2.08 1.63 -22.50
C LEU A 105 0.78 2.44 -22.37
N ASN A 106 0.88 3.75 -22.15
CA ASN A 106 -0.28 4.63 -22.07
C ASN A 106 -1.01 4.72 -23.41
N GLU A 107 -0.28 4.86 -24.52
CA GLU A 107 -0.84 4.88 -25.87
C GLU A 107 -1.65 3.62 -26.17
N ILE A 108 -1.09 2.44 -25.89
CA ILE A 108 -1.78 1.16 -26.09
C ILE A 108 -3.09 1.10 -25.28
N LYS A 109 -3.06 1.53 -24.01
CA LYS A 109 -4.28 1.56 -23.18
C LYS A 109 -5.35 2.49 -23.75
N THR A 110 -4.97 3.62 -24.33
CA THR A 110 -5.92 4.53 -24.99
C THR A 110 -6.55 3.96 -26.25
N TYR A 111 -5.90 3.02 -26.95
CA TYR A 111 -6.51 2.31 -28.08
C TYR A 111 -7.58 1.31 -27.64
N TYR A 112 -7.51 0.80 -26.40
CA TYR A 112 -8.46 -0.18 -25.86
C TYR A 112 -9.17 0.31 -24.58
N PRO A 113 -9.86 1.46 -24.62
CA PRO A 113 -10.38 2.11 -23.42
C PRO A 113 -11.46 1.28 -22.71
N ALA A 114 -12.25 0.52 -23.47
CA ALA A 114 -13.30 -0.34 -22.93
C ALA A 114 -12.75 -1.50 -22.07
N GLN A 115 -11.52 -1.95 -22.33
CA GLN A 115 -10.91 -3.08 -21.64
C GLN A 115 -10.28 -2.71 -20.29
N LYS A 116 -10.11 -1.41 -20.01
CA LYS A 116 -9.52 -0.90 -18.75
C LYS A 116 -8.19 -1.59 -18.39
N LEU A 117 -7.36 -1.83 -19.40
CA LEU A 117 -6.08 -2.54 -19.26
C LEU A 117 -5.14 -1.83 -18.28
N THR A 118 -4.48 -2.59 -17.42
CA THR A 118 -3.38 -2.11 -16.59
C THR A 118 -2.05 -2.20 -17.34
N ASN A 119 -1.00 -1.54 -16.85
CA ASN A 119 0.34 -1.68 -17.43
C ASN A 119 0.80 -3.14 -17.43
N ALA A 120 0.45 -3.91 -16.39
CA ALA A 120 0.80 -5.32 -16.30
C ALA A 120 0.12 -6.15 -17.39
N ASP A 121 -1.16 -5.87 -17.68
CA ASP A 121 -1.91 -6.57 -18.73
C ASP A 121 -1.29 -6.30 -20.11
N VAL A 122 -0.95 -5.05 -20.40
CA VAL A 122 -0.30 -4.67 -21.67
C VAL A 122 1.07 -5.33 -21.81
N ILE A 123 1.88 -5.34 -20.75
CA ILE A 123 3.18 -6.02 -20.75
C ILE A 123 3.00 -7.54 -20.99
N LYS A 124 2.02 -8.16 -20.34
CA LYS A 124 1.73 -9.59 -20.51
C LYS A 124 1.36 -9.92 -21.96
N LEU A 125 0.47 -9.14 -22.57
CA LEU A 125 0.10 -9.29 -23.98
C LEU A 125 1.30 -9.14 -24.91
N ALA A 126 2.17 -8.16 -24.65
CA ALA A 126 3.38 -7.95 -25.44
C ALA A 126 4.36 -9.13 -25.32
N VAL A 127 4.57 -9.66 -24.11
CA VAL A 127 5.44 -10.83 -23.88
C VAL A 127 4.87 -12.08 -24.57
N GLU A 128 3.56 -12.30 -24.51
CA GLU A 128 2.91 -13.43 -25.18
C GLU A 128 3.04 -13.33 -26.71
N ALA A 129 2.89 -12.14 -27.28
CA ALA A 129 3.07 -11.90 -28.72
C ALA A 129 4.52 -12.17 -29.15
N LEU A 130 5.49 -11.61 -28.41
CA LEU A 130 6.92 -11.80 -28.69
C LEU A 130 7.32 -13.28 -28.60
N HIS A 131 6.81 -14.00 -27.59
CA HIS A 131 7.07 -15.44 -27.46
C HIS A 131 6.53 -16.24 -28.64
N LYS A 132 5.33 -15.92 -29.14
CA LYS A 132 4.75 -16.56 -30.33
C LYS A 132 5.58 -16.30 -31.58
N GLU A 133 6.05 -15.08 -31.78
CA GLU A 133 6.92 -14.75 -32.92
C GLU A 133 8.25 -15.53 -32.88
N LEU A 134 8.89 -15.58 -31.71
CA LEU A 134 10.14 -16.32 -31.50
C LEU A 134 9.96 -17.84 -31.64
N ALA A 135 8.80 -18.37 -31.29
CA ALA A 135 8.48 -19.78 -31.46
C ALA A 135 8.26 -20.16 -32.94
N ASN A 136 7.72 -19.24 -33.74
CA ASN A 136 7.46 -19.44 -35.18
C ASN A 136 8.71 -19.24 -36.06
N THR A 137 9.82 -18.76 -35.49
CA THR A 137 11.10 -18.57 -36.20
C THR A 137 12.06 -19.76 -36.05
N LYS A 138 11.63 -20.84 -35.39
CA LYS A 138 12.32 -22.14 -35.32
C LYS A 138 11.73 -23.12 -36.33
#